data_AF-A0A2H0FRY0-F1
#
_entry.id   AF-A0A2H0FRY0-F1
#
_cell.length_a   1.000
_cell.length_b   1.000
_cell.length_c   1.000
_cell.angle_alpha   90.00
_cell.angle_beta   90.00
_cell.angle_gamma   90.00
#
_symmetry.space_group_name_H-M   'P 1'
#
loop_
_entity.id
_entity.type
_entity.pdbx_description
1 polymer ?
#
loop_
_entity_poly.entity_id
_entity_poly.type
_entity_poly.pdbx_seq_one_letter_code
_entity_poly.pdbx_strand_id
1 'polypeptide(L)'
;MKSSFTFVCCMILFSALIKSQTSLYMPLDIKKAYANGTRNYDGTPGKNYWQNSADYKISAQIFPKEKLLKGSETITYFNNSPDTLNYLVFRLYQNIYQFGAPREFGINKKDLHDGIKIHRIKLNEAEF
;
A
#
# COMPACT_ATOMS: atom_id res chain seq x y z
N MET A 1 20.24 50.47 40.48
CA MET A 1 19.90 50.46 39.04
C MET A 1 20.72 49.48 38.19
N LYS A 2 21.93 49.06 38.57
CA LYS A 2 22.73 48.10 37.78
C LYS A 2 22.18 46.65 37.79
N SER A 3 21.59 46.21 38.91
CA SER A 3 21.04 44.84 39.07
C SER A 3 19.80 44.53 38.19
N SER A 4 18.85 45.47 38.04
CA SER A 4 17.69 45.29 37.15
C SER A 4 18.08 45.21 35.67
N PHE A 5 19.11 45.94 35.24
CA PHE A 5 19.57 45.91 33.85
C PHE A 5 20.19 44.56 33.48
N THR A 6 20.93 43.95 34.42
CA THR A 6 21.50 42.60 34.25
C THR A 6 20.40 41.53 34.18
N PHE A 7 19.34 41.66 34.98
CA PHE A 7 18.23 40.70 34.99
C PHE A 7 17.41 40.73 33.69
N VAL A 8 17.14 41.92 33.15
CA VAL A 8 16.46 42.09 31.85
C VAL A 8 17.31 41.57 30.70
N CYS A 9 18.63 41.81 30.73
CA CYS A 9 19.56 41.29 29.72
C CYS A 9 19.60 39.75 29.74
N CYS A 10 19.54 39.14 30.94
CA CYS A 10 19.50 37.68 31.11
C CYS A 10 18.20 37.04 30.56
N MET A 11 17.04 37.70 30.74
CA MET A 11 15.77 37.25 30.15
C MET A 11 15.77 37.32 28.61
N ILE A 12 16.35 38.38 28.04
CA ILE A 12 16.45 38.53 26.57
C ILE A 12 17.36 37.44 25.98
N LEU A 13 18.49 37.15 26.63
CA LEU A 13 19.40 36.06 26.23
C LEU A 13 18.73 34.67 26.35
N PHE A 14 17.86 34.46 27.35
CA PHE A 14 17.14 33.20 27.50
C PHE A 14 16.08 32.99 26.39
N SER A 15 15.41 34.06 25.93
CA SER A 15 14.44 33.96 24.84
C SER A 15 15.06 33.62 23.47
N ALA A 16 16.34 33.93 23.25
CA ALA A 16 17.06 33.56 22.02
C ALA A 16 17.35 32.06 21.92
N LEU A 17 17.40 31.33 23.05
CA LEU A 17 17.60 29.87 23.08
C LEU A 17 16.32 29.09 22.71
N ILE A 18 15.14 29.70 22.78
CA ILE A 18 13.85 29.03 22.53
C ILE A 18 13.64 28.73 21.02
N LYS A 19 14.40 29.38 20.12
CA LYS A 19 14.31 29.14 18.66
C LYS A 19 15.15 27.96 18.16
N SER A 20 15.65 27.10 19.05
CA SER A 20 16.53 25.97 18.70
C SER A 20 15.79 24.70 18.23
N GLN A 21 14.45 24.69 18.17
CA GLN A 21 13.74 23.51 17.69
C GLN A 21 13.76 23.44 16.16
N THR A 22 14.76 22.75 15.62
CA THR A 22 14.83 22.38 14.21
C THR A 22 13.71 21.39 13.90
N SER A 23 12.89 21.67 12.89
CA SER A 23 11.95 20.67 12.36
C SER A 23 12.75 19.45 11.90
N LEU A 24 12.36 18.26 12.37
CA LEU A 24 12.93 17.02 11.87
C LEU A 24 12.71 16.91 10.36
N TYR A 25 13.67 16.28 9.67
CA TYR A 25 13.52 15.97 8.26
C TYR A 25 12.24 15.16 8.02
N MET A 26 11.45 15.59 7.05
CA MET A 26 10.23 14.90 6.63
C MET A 26 10.38 14.45 5.17
N PRO A 27 10.18 13.15 4.88
CA PRO A 27 10.16 12.66 3.51
C PRO A 27 9.10 13.38 2.66
N LEU A 28 9.41 13.57 1.37
CA LEU A 28 8.55 14.31 0.44
C LEU A 28 7.12 13.75 0.35
N ASP A 29 6.98 12.44 0.39
CA ASP A 29 5.67 11.79 0.26
C ASP A 29 4.78 12.00 1.49
N ILE A 30 5.38 12.07 2.68
CA ILE A 30 4.66 12.41 3.92
C ILE A 30 4.25 13.88 3.90
N LYS A 31 5.12 14.78 3.43
CA LYS A 31 4.79 16.19 3.26
C LYS A 31 3.60 16.39 2.31
N LYS A 32 3.59 15.66 1.19
CA LYS A 32 2.47 15.65 0.24
C LYS A 32 1.20 15.08 0.86
N ALA A 33 1.28 14.00 1.63
CA ALA A 33 0.13 13.43 2.31
C ALA A 33 -0.53 14.40 3.31
N TYR A 34 0.28 15.17 4.05
CA TYR A 34 -0.22 16.25 4.92
C TYR A 34 -0.85 17.39 4.11
N ALA A 35 -0.19 17.86 3.05
CA ALA A 35 -0.74 18.90 2.18
C ALA A 35 -2.07 18.48 1.53
N ASN A 36 -2.19 17.21 1.15
CA ASN A 36 -3.38 16.64 0.54
C ASN A 36 -4.46 16.27 1.57
N GLY A 37 -4.19 16.38 2.88
CA GLY A 37 -5.12 16.02 3.95
C GLY A 37 -5.46 14.53 4.00
N THR A 38 -4.62 13.66 3.44
CA THR A 38 -4.80 12.20 3.46
C THR A 38 -4.19 11.57 4.71
N ARG A 39 -3.39 12.32 5.48
CA ARG A 39 -2.76 11.89 6.72
C ARG A 39 -2.79 13.01 7.76
N ASN A 40 -3.01 12.68 9.03
CA ASN A 40 -2.89 13.59 10.16
C ASN A 40 -1.50 13.49 10.82
N TYR A 41 -1.07 14.52 11.56
CA TYR A 41 0.24 14.55 12.23
C TYR A 41 0.38 13.49 13.33
N ASP A 42 -0.73 13.02 13.91
CA ASP A 42 -0.78 11.90 14.86
C ASP A 42 -0.66 10.51 14.19
N GLY A 43 -0.57 10.48 12.85
CA GLY A 43 -0.45 9.27 12.05
C GLY A 43 -1.77 8.63 11.64
N THR A 44 -2.91 9.16 12.08
CA THR A 44 -4.23 8.69 11.68
C THR A 44 -4.56 9.08 10.22
N PRO A 45 -5.48 8.34 9.56
CA PRO A 45 -6.08 8.77 8.31
C PRO A 45 -6.62 10.21 8.38
N GLY A 46 -6.24 11.04 7.42
CA GLY A 46 -6.78 12.38 7.30
C GLY A 46 -8.20 12.39 6.71
N LYS A 47 -8.86 13.56 6.72
CA LYS A 47 -10.22 13.72 6.19
C LYS A 47 -10.40 13.31 4.73
N ASN A 48 -9.34 13.43 3.92
CA ASN A 48 -9.35 13.09 2.49
C ASN A 48 -8.77 11.69 2.23
N TYR A 49 -8.55 10.90 3.28
CA TYR A 49 -8.07 9.54 3.15
C TYR A 49 -9.11 8.66 2.46
N TRP A 50 -8.64 7.76 1.58
CA TRP A 50 -9.46 6.82 0.83
C TRP A 50 -8.84 5.43 0.86
N GLN A 51 -9.67 4.41 0.66
CA GLN A 51 -9.25 3.02 0.52
C GLN A 51 -10.05 2.38 -0.60
N ASN A 52 -9.37 1.69 -1.52
CA ASN A 52 -10.05 0.87 -2.50
C ASN A 52 -10.51 -0.45 -1.85
N SER A 53 -11.58 -1.02 -2.38
CA SER A 53 -12.10 -2.31 -1.95
C SER A 53 -12.42 -3.18 -3.15
N ALA A 54 -12.58 -4.47 -2.92
CA ALA A 54 -13.01 -5.41 -3.94
C ALA A 54 -13.84 -6.52 -3.33
N ASP A 55 -14.95 -6.84 -4.00
CA ASP A 55 -15.80 -7.98 -3.66
C ASP A 55 -15.46 -9.15 -4.58
N TYR A 56 -15.33 -10.33 -3.99
CA TYR A 56 -14.94 -11.54 -4.68
C TYR A 56 -16.05 -12.58 -4.60
N LYS A 57 -16.45 -13.10 -5.77
CA LYS A 57 -17.31 -14.28 -5.89
C LYS A 57 -16.50 -15.37 -6.58
N ILE A 58 -16.08 -16.36 -5.79
CA ILE A 58 -15.22 -17.45 -6.25
C ILE A 58 -16.03 -18.74 -6.25
N SER A 59 -16.08 -19.42 -7.40
CA SER A 59 -16.56 -20.79 -7.52
C SER A 59 -15.42 -21.68 -7.94
N ALA A 60 -15.10 -22.68 -7.14
CA ALA A 60 -13.97 -23.56 -7.38
C ALA A 60 -14.28 -25.01 -7.05
N GLN A 61 -13.63 -25.91 -7.77
CA GLN A 61 -13.72 -27.35 -7.63
C GLN A 61 -12.32 -27.96 -7.61
N ILE A 62 -12.10 -28.83 -6.63
CA ILE A 62 -10.87 -29.61 -6.50
C ILE A 62 -11.08 -30.97 -7.17
N PHE A 63 -10.10 -31.39 -7.95
CA PHE A 63 -10.01 -32.71 -8.57
C PHE A 63 -8.81 -33.44 -7.97
N PRO A 64 -8.98 -34.17 -6.84
CA PRO A 64 -7.85 -34.74 -6.10
C PRO A 64 -7.03 -35.75 -6.89
N LYS A 65 -7.68 -36.58 -7.72
CA LYS A 65 -7.01 -37.58 -8.58
C LYS A 65 -6.05 -36.92 -9.57
N GLU A 66 -6.42 -35.74 -10.07
CA GLU A 66 -5.66 -34.96 -11.04
C GLU A 66 -4.74 -33.91 -10.38
N LYS A 67 -4.85 -33.75 -9.05
CA LYS A 67 -4.17 -32.69 -8.27
C LYS A 67 -4.44 -31.29 -8.83
N LEU A 68 -5.69 -31.03 -9.22
CA LEU A 68 -6.06 -29.83 -9.97
C LEU A 68 -7.15 -29.04 -9.25
N LEU A 69 -7.00 -27.72 -9.22
CA LEU A 69 -8.03 -26.78 -8.78
C LEU A 69 -8.50 -26.00 -10.00
N LYS A 70 -9.79 -26.10 -10.33
CA LYS A 70 -10.42 -25.29 -11.39
C LYS A 70 -11.46 -24.38 -10.77
N GLY A 71 -11.67 -23.21 -11.36
CA GLY A 71 -12.69 -22.31 -10.89
C GLY A 71 -12.91 -21.13 -11.81
N SER A 72 -13.85 -20.30 -11.40
CA SER A 72 -14.12 -18.99 -11.97
C SER A 72 -14.28 -17.99 -10.84
N GLU A 73 -13.92 -16.76 -11.12
CA GLU A 73 -13.93 -15.67 -10.16
C GLU A 73 -14.53 -14.43 -10.83
N THR A 74 -15.45 -13.79 -10.13
CA THR A 74 -15.94 -12.46 -10.48
C THR A 74 -15.47 -11.49 -9.41
N ILE A 75 -14.81 -10.42 -9.85
CA ILE A 75 -14.24 -9.39 -8.98
C ILE A 75 -14.97 -8.08 -9.28
N THR A 76 -15.66 -7.53 -8.28
CA THR A 76 -16.19 -6.16 -8.36
C THR A 76 -15.20 -5.24 -7.64
N TYR A 77 -14.49 -4.41 -8.39
CA TYR A 77 -13.51 -3.48 -7.83
C TYR A 77 -14.10 -2.09 -7.62
N PHE A 78 -13.89 -1.51 -6.44
CA PHE A 78 -14.32 -0.17 -6.09
C PHE A 78 -13.10 0.76 -6.00
N ASN A 79 -12.95 1.63 -7.00
CA ASN A 79 -11.93 2.68 -6.98
C ASN A 79 -12.48 3.92 -6.25
N ASN A 80 -12.13 4.04 -4.98
CA ASN A 80 -12.43 5.21 -4.15
C ASN A 80 -11.31 6.27 -4.21
N SER A 81 -10.23 5.99 -4.96
CA SER A 81 -9.20 6.99 -5.25
C SER A 81 -9.78 8.18 -6.02
N PRO A 82 -9.31 9.42 -5.78
CA PRO A 82 -9.60 10.55 -6.64
C PRO A 82 -8.98 10.40 -8.04
N ASP A 83 -8.03 9.49 -8.21
CA ASP A 83 -7.31 9.27 -9.47
C ASP A 83 -8.01 8.22 -10.36
N THR A 84 -7.88 8.41 -11.67
CA THR A 84 -8.36 7.43 -12.66
C THR A 84 -7.51 6.17 -12.66
N LEU A 85 -8.17 5.01 -12.55
CA LEU A 85 -7.52 3.70 -12.59
C LEU A 85 -7.29 3.25 -14.03
N ASN A 86 -6.02 3.20 -14.46
CA ASN A 86 -5.64 2.80 -15.83
C ASN A 86 -5.32 1.30 -15.96
N TYR A 87 -4.89 0.65 -14.87
CA TYR A 87 -4.45 -0.74 -14.88
C TYR A 87 -4.96 -1.47 -13.64
N LEU A 88 -5.43 -2.70 -13.84
CA LEU A 88 -5.67 -3.65 -12.75
C LEU A 88 -4.56 -4.68 -12.75
N VAL A 89 -3.90 -4.85 -11.61
CA VAL A 89 -2.82 -5.82 -11.43
C VAL A 89 -3.33 -6.95 -10.55
N PHE A 90 -3.31 -8.17 -11.10
CA PHE A 90 -3.70 -9.38 -10.37
C PHE A 90 -2.47 -10.15 -9.92
N ARG A 91 -2.42 -10.50 -8.64
CA ARG A 91 -1.34 -11.32 -8.09
C ARG A 91 -1.73 -12.79 -8.11
N LEU A 92 -1.09 -13.54 -9.00
CA LEU A 92 -1.28 -14.98 -9.15
C LEU A 92 -0.37 -15.73 -8.17
N TYR A 93 -0.81 -15.87 -6.92
CA TYR A 93 0.02 -16.42 -5.84
C TYR A 93 0.59 -17.81 -6.15
N GLN A 94 -0.17 -18.69 -6.80
CA GLN A 94 0.29 -20.06 -7.11
C GLN A 94 1.42 -20.09 -8.16
N ASN A 95 1.68 -18.99 -8.89
CA ASN A 95 2.81 -18.93 -9.81
C ASN A 95 4.16 -18.94 -9.09
N ILE A 96 4.19 -18.86 -7.75
CA ILE A 96 5.39 -19.13 -6.97
C ILE A 96 5.92 -20.56 -7.18
N TYR A 97 5.06 -21.50 -7.58
CA TYR A 97 5.40 -22.88 -7.93
C TYR A 97 5.66 -23.09 -9.42
N GLN A 98 5.60 -22.02 -10.23
CA GLN A 98 5.84 -22.11 -11.66
C GLN A 98 7.30 -22.50 -11.97
N PHE A 99 7.53 -23.30 -13.00
CA PHE A 99 8.89 -23.54 -13.51
C PHE A 99 9.59 -22.22 -13.87
N GLY A 100 10.85 -22.07 -13.44
CA GLY A 100 11.64 -20.87 -13.68
C GLY A 100 11.23 -19.62 -12.88
N ALA A 101 10.19 -19.69 -12.03
CA ALA A 101 9.82 -18.55 -11.19
C ALA A 101 10.96 -18.17 -10.24
N PRO A 102 11.33 -16.87 -10.16
CA PRO A 102 12.35 -16.41 -9.22
C PRO A 102 11.83 -16.57 -7.79
N ARG A 103 12.64 -17.22 -6.96
CA ARG A 103 12.33 -17.54 -5.57
C ARG A 103 13.61 -17.72 -4.79
N GLU A 104 13.61 -17.27 -3.55
CA GLU A 104 14.77 -17.34 -2.65
C GLU A 104 14.91 -18.72 -1.99
N PHE A 105 13.78 -19.40 -1.79
CA PHE A 105 13.70 -20.70 -1.10
C PHE A 105 13.52 -21.88 -2.07
N GLY A 106 13.97 -23.05 -1.62
CA GLY A 106 13.77 -24.31 -2.34
C GLY A 106 12.32 -24.79 -2.31
N ILE A 107 11.86 -25.36 -3.41
CA ILE A 107 10.55 -26.00 -3.56
C ILE A 107 10.74 -27.47 -3.91
N ASN A 108 9.87 -28.35 -3.40
CA ASN A 108 9.91 -29.75 -3.80
C ASN A 108 9.56 -29.88 -5.28
N LYS A 109 10.38 -30.62 -6.04
CA LYS A 109 10.16 -30.81 -7.49
C LYS A 109 8.75 -31.30 -7.84
N LYS A 110 8.11 -32.06 -6.94
CA LYS A 110 6.74 -32.57 -7.12
C LYS A 110 5.66 -31.48 -7.10
N ASP A 111 5.95 -30.33 -6.50
CA ASP A 111 5.02 -29.21 -6.35
C ASP A 111 5.19 -28.19 -7.50
N LEU A 112 6.23 -28.34 -8.34
CA LEU A 112 6.44 -27.49 -9.51
C LEU A 112 5.42 -27.81 -10.61
N HIS A 113 4.87 -26.76 -11.24
CA HIS A 113 3.92 -26.87 -12.34
C HIS A 113 4.04 -25.69 -13.31
N ASP A 114 3.21 -25.63 -14.34
CA ASP A 114 3.29 -24.60 -15.39
C ASP A 114 2.65 -23.25 -15.01
N GLY A 115 2.46 -22.99 -13.71
CA GLY A 115 1.72 -21.84 -13.19
C GLY A 115 0.20 -21.93 -13.37
N ILE A 116 -0.50 -20.86 -13.00
CA ILE A 116 -1.94 -20.69 -13.22
C ILE A 116 -2.21 -20.54 -14.73
N LYS A 117 -3.21 -21.28 -15.22
CA LYS A 117 -3.72 -21.17 -16.59
C LYS A 117 -5.00 -20.36 -16.58
N ILE A 118 -4.97 -19.18 -17.20
CA ILE A 118 -6.16 -18.34 -17.36
C ILE A 118 -6.77 -18.67 -18.72
N HIS A 119 -7.99 -19.20 -18.71
CA HIS A 119 -8.70 -19.58 -19.94
C HIS A 119 -9.47 -18.44 -20.58
N ARG A 120 -9.94 -17.48 -19.76
CA ARG A 120 -10.79 -16.38 -20.22
C ARG A 120 -10.76 -15.24 -19.22
N ILE A 121 -10.68 -14.00 -19.71
CA ILE A 121 -10.83 -12.79 -18.91
C ILE A 121 -11.93 -11.93 -19.52
N LYS A 122 -12.80 -11.38 -18.66
CA LYS A 122 -13.80 -10.38 -19.06
C LYS A 122 -13.73 -9.17 -18.15
N LEU A 123 -13.75 -7.97 -18.74
CA LEU A 123 -13.83 -6.70 -18.03
C LEU A 123 -15.02 -5.92 -18.55
N ASN A 124 -16.01 -5.65 -17.69
CA ASN A 124 -17.19 -4.85 -18.02
C ASN A 124 -17.79 -5.22 -19.40
N GLU A 125 -17.95 -6.52 -19.66
CA GLU A 125 -18.47 -7.13 -20.91
C GLU A 125 -17.47 -7.31 -22.07
N ALA A 126 -16.32 -6.65 -22.07
CA ALA A 126 -15.26 -6.89 -23.03
C ALA A 126 -14.48 -8.18 -22.70
N GLU A 127 -14.21 -9.02 -23.70
CA GLU A 127 -13.45 -10.27 -23.58
C GLU A 127 -12.04 -10.11 -24.16
N PHE A 128 -11.05 -10.74 -23.51
CA PHE A 128 -9.63 -10.66 -23.84
C PHE A 128 -9.01 -12.06 -23.94
#